data_AF-A0A432UGZ7-F1
#
_entry.id   AF-A0A432UGZ7-F1
#
_cell.length_a   1.000
_cell.length_b   1.000
_cell.length_c   1.000
_cell.angle_alpha   90.00
_cell.angle_beta   90.00
_cell.angle_gamma   90.00
#
_symmetry.space_group_name_H-M   'P 1'
#
loop_
_entity.id
_entity.type
_entity.pdbx_description
1 polymer ?
#
loop_
_entity_poly.entity_id
_entity_poly.type
_entity_poly.pdbx_seq_one_letter_code
_entity_poly.pdbx_strand_id
1 'polypeptide(L)'
;MKAGSNLENVLRSGAFAVTGELGPPKSGDLQLVRKKARILKGHVDAVNITDCQTAIVRMSSLTAALAALSEGVEPVMQMTCRDRNRIGMQADILGASALGLKNLLCLTGDHQKFGNHPQSKGVFDMDSIQLLQMVKGMRDDKKFQCGEEIKGNEPRLFLGCAANPFADPFEFRPVRLAKKVAAGADFVQTQIIYNVDKFAKFMEMVRDLGVHEQCFILAGVTPPKSLGMARYMKKFVPGLDVTDDVLSRLADASDQREEGINICVDIINQVREIPGVAGVHVMAIEWEEAVPEIVKRAGLSQRPDPEGVIPVLQSSESIERAVEEARKEVRIELEEELERAKTEAQASRELVIKEKEKVASEITDLKKQIEEARTMASRKEAEVQKLTEEIEKAKKELEARQALGHTGPSAVAPEPPHGPAAPGMSPSPGPLSNREQRVLESLNLGLQALKNVLGLDDSQFEALRRFLEAEFMLQLGQVAAPAAPPVPPPPGPELHEPAPPAPEAVSPAPAPQETAPPQEAVKEEKPARNKEVVNLVAKGNLALHSGDYNGAIDAFEKALGIDATDEKARAGLAQAKAALEKEL
;
A
#
# COMPACT_ATOMS: atom_id res chain seq x y z
N MET A 1 0.16 -21.50 12.41
CA MET A 1 -0.64 -20.29 12.13
C MET A 1 -2.09 -20.58 12.44
N LYS A 2 -2.77 -19.65 13.11
CA LYS A 2 -4.22 -19.69 13.38
C LYS A 2 -5.01 -18.91 12.33
N ALA A 3 -4.48 -17.77 11.87
CA ALA A 3 -5.04 -16.95 10.81
C ALA A 3 -4.16 -16.91 9.55
N GLY A 4 -2.84 -16.95 9.75
CA GLY A 4 -1.87 -16.66 8.69
C GLY A 4 -1.82 -15.18 8.34
N SER A 5 -1.93 -14.31 9.34
CA SER A 5 -1.69 -12.87 9.20
C SER A 5 -0.20 -12.53 9.22
N ASN A 6 0.16 -11.39 8.66
CA ASN A 6 1.49 -10.79 8.83
C ASN A 6 1.79 -10.54 10.31
N LEU A 7 0.83 -9.99 11.07
CA LEU A 7 0.99 -9.79 12.51
C LEU A 7 1.27 -11.11 13.26
N GLU A 8 0.61 -12.22 12.90
CA GLU A 8 0.91 -13.53 13.48
C GLU A 8 2.30 -14.04 13.03
N ASN A 9 2.72 -13.81 11.79
CA ASN A 9 4.06 -14.19 11.30
C ASN A 9 5.17 -13.46 12.05
N VAL A 10 5.12 -12.13 12.12
CA VAL A 10 6.15 -11.29 12.77
C VAL A 10 6.29 -11.63 14.24
N LEU A 11 5.16 -11.79 14.96
CA LEU A 11 5.19 -12.15 16.37
C LEU A 11 5.74 -13.57 16.61
N ARG A 12 5.44 -14.53 15.72
CA ARG A 12 5.93 -15.92 15.86
C ARG A 12 7.37 -16.12 15.43
N SER A 13 7.94 -15.25 14.60
CA SER A 13 9.38 -15.30 14.26
C SER A 13 10.27 -14.75 15.37
N GLY A 14 9.70 -14.09 16.39
CA GLY A 14 10.43 -13.41 17.45
C GLY A 14 10.91 -12.01 17.06
N ALA A 15 10.49 -11.49 15.89
CA ALA A 15 10.77 -10.12 15.49
C ALA A 15 9.90 -9.13 16.29
N PHE A 16 10.47 -7.97 16.65
CA PHE A 16 9.77 -6.96 17.44
C PHE A 16 8.69 -6.27 16.60
N ALA A 17 7.42 -6.55 16.92
CA ALA A 17 6.28 -6.09 16.13
C ALA A 17 5.99 -4.59 16.32
N VAL A 18 5.43 -3.97 15.28
CA VAL A 18 4.98 -2.58 15.26
C VAL A 18 3.58 -2.53 14.66
N THR A 19 2.59 -2.13 15.44
CA THR A 19 1.21 -1.92 14.95
C THR A 19 0.80 -0.46 15.02
N GLY A 20 0.30 0.12 13.93
CA GLY A 20 -0.23 1.49 13.92
C GLY A 20 -1.69 1.56 14.38
N GLU A 21 -2.24 2.76 14.54
CA GLU A 21 -3.70 2.98 14.62
C GLU A 21 -4.18 3.89 13.48
N LEU A 22 -5.36 3.58 12.92
CA LEU A 22 -6.07 4.36 11.93
C LEU A 22 -7.52 4.56 12.41
N GLY A 23 -7.83 5.78 12.84
CA GLY A 23 -9.20 6.17 13.17
C GLY A 23 -10.04 6.46 11.91
N PRO A 24 -11.15 5.73 11.66
CA PRO A 24 -12.04 6.00 10.53
C PRO A 24 -12.68 7.39 10.61
N PRO A 25 -13.08 7.98 9.47
CA PRO A 25 -13.65 9.32 9.43
C PRO A 25 -15.08 9.38 9.99
N LYS A 26 -15.52 10.60 10.32
CA LYS A 26 -16.93 10.92 10.66
C LYS A 26 -17.76 11.21 9.39
N SER A 27 -17.49 10.47 8.33
CA SER A 27 -18.11 10.62 7.00
C SER A 27 -18.07 9.28 6.25
N GLY A 28 -18.74 9.21 5.09
CA GLY A 28 -18.64 8.06 4.17
C GLY A 28 -17.40 8.07 3.27
N ASP A 29 -16.44 8.98 3.47
CA ASP A 29 -15.32 9.17 2.56
C ASP A 29 -14.20 8.13 2.77
N LEU A 30 -14.08 7.19 1.84
CA LEU A 30 -13.05 6.17 1.83
C LEU A 30 -11.64 6.72 1.55
N GLN A 31 -11.50 7.88 0.89
CA GLN A 31 -10.18 8.43 0.57
C GLN A 31 -9.43 8.92 1.80
N LEU A 32 -10.15 9.33 2.85
CA LEU A 32 -9.54 9.61 4.17
C LEU A 32 -8.94 8.36 4.81
N VAL A 33 -9.55 7.18 4.61
CA VAL A 33 -9.00 5.90 5.08
C VAL A 33 -7.81 5.49 4.21
N ARG A 34 -7.94 5.57 2.87
CA ARG A 34 -6.85 5.26 1.93
C ARG A 34 -5.62 6.12 2.16
N LYS A 35 -5.77 7.44 2.35
CA LYS A 35 -4.65 8.34 2.67
C LYS A 35 -3.89 7.88 3.91
N LYS A 36 -4.60 7.55 4.99
CA LYS A 36 -3.97 7.08 6.25
C LYS A 36 -3.30 5.72 6.09
N ALA A 37 -3.92 4.78 5.37
CA ALA A 37 -3.29 3.50 5.06
C ALA A 37 -1.99 3.68 4.25
N ARG A 38 -2.01 4.52 3.20
CA ARG A 38 -0.83 4.88 2.39
C ARG A 38 0.32 5.48 3.22
N ILE A 39 0.02 6.20 4.31
CA ILE A 39 1.03 6.76 5.25
C ILE A 39 1.65 5.69 6.15
N LEU A 40 0.90 4.64 6.50
CA LEU A 40 1.33 3.58 7.43
C LEU A 40 1.98 2.37 6.73
N LYS A 41 1.70 2.19 5.43
CA LYS A 41 2.26 1.10 4.60
C LYS A 41 3.78 1.07 4.65
N GLY A 42 4.36 -0.11 4.87
CA GLY A 42 5.81 -0.28 5.00
C GLY A 42 6.42 0.18 6.33
N HIS A 43 5.64 0.81 7.22
CA HIS A 43 6.10 1.27 8.53
C HIS A 43 5.49 0.50 9.72
N VAL A 44 4.42 -0.27 9.48
CA VAL A 44 3.75 -1.10 10.49
C VAL A 44 3.43 -2.48 9.90
N ASP A 45 3.44 -3.52 10.75
CA ASP A 45 3.13 -4.90 10.34
C ASP A 45 1.62 -5.10 10.14
N ALA A 46 0.82 -4.38 10.94
CA ALA A 46 -0.63 -4.27 10.83
C ALA A 46 -1.14 -2.96 11.47
N VAL A 47 -2.38 -2.59 11.18
CA VAL A 47 -2.99 -1.33 11.65
C VAL A 47 -4.33 -1.55 12.36
N ASN A 48 -4.48 -1.02 13.57
CA ASN A 48 -5.75 -1.00 14.29
C ASN A 48 -6.78 -0.14 13.56
N ILE A 49 -7.89 -0.75 13.14
CA ILE A 49 -9.03 -0.07 12.54
C ILE A 49 -10.15 0.02 13.59
N THR A 50 -10.36 1.22 14.11
CA THR A 50 -11.08 1.42 15.37
C THR A 50 -12.61 1.48 15.23
N ASP A 51 -13.34 0.87 16.15
CA ASP A 51 -14.81 0.77 16.12
C ASP A 51 -15.49 1.84 16.98
N CYS A 52 -15.60 3.05 16.42
CA CYS A 52 -16.20 4.23 17.06
C CYS A 52 -15.64 4.51 18.47
N GLN A 53 -14.36 4.90 18.57
CA GLN A 53 -13.71 5.24 19.85
C GLN A 53 -14.49 6.32 20.61
N THR A 54 -14.44 6.27 21.94
CA THR A 54 -15.18 7.18 22.84
C THR A 54 -16.70 7.19 22.57
N ALA A 55 -17.22 6.13 21.94
CA ALA A 55 -18.60 6.02 21.44
C ALA A 55 -19.04 7.13 20.46
N ILE A 56 -18.10 7.78 19.76
CA ILE A 56 -18.41 8.77 18.73
C ILE A 56 -18.56 8.07 17.37
N VAL A 57 -19.73 8.25 16.74
CA VAL A 57 -20.08 7.66 15.44
C VAL A 57 -19.06 8.04 14.36
N ARG A 58 -18.62 7.02 13.60
CA ARG A 58 -17.67 7.05 12.49
C ARG A 58 -18.11 6.00 11.44
N MET A 59 -17.42 5.96 10.30
CA MET A 59 -17.43 4.79 9.41
C MET A 59 -17.11 3.50 10.21
N SER A 60 -17.76 2.39 9.87
CA SER A 60 -17.59 1.11 10.59
C SER A 60 -16.15 0.57 10.45
N SER A 61 -15.68 -0.13 11.48
CA SER A 61 -14.34 -0.73 11.47
C SER A 61 -14.17 -1.76 10.36
N LEU A 62 -15.22 -2.54 10.03
CA LEU A 62 -15.24 -3.46 8.90
C LEU A 62 -15.00 -2.75 7.57
N THR A 63 -15.78 -1.72 7.23
CA THR A 63 -15.63 -1.00 5.94
C THR A 63 -14.27 -0.30 5.83
N ALA A 64 -13.79 0.31 6.92
CA ALA A 64 -12.47 0.94 6.95
C ALA A 64 -11.33 -0.10 6.88
N ALA A 65 -11.51 -1.32 7.41
CA ALA A 65 -10.52 -2.39 7.34
C ALA A 65 -10.38 -2.95 5.92
N LEU A 66 -11.49 -3.10 5.20
CA LEU A 66 -11.48 -3.49 3.78
C LEU A 66 -10.80 -2.41 2.92
N ALA A 67 -11.02 -1.13 3.23
CA ALA A 67 -10.34 -0.02 2.54
C ALA A 67 -8.82 0.01 2.83
N ALA A 68 -8.38 -0.22 4.07
CA ALA A 68 -6.96 -0.32 4.41
C ALA A 68 -6.29 -1.54 3.76
N LEU A 69 -6.97 -2.70 3.77
CA LEU A 69 -6.52 -3.90 3.06
C LEU A 69 -6.37 -3.66 1.56
N SER A 70 -7.26 -2.88 0.94
CA SER A 70 -7.19 -2.55 -0.49
C SER A 70 -6.00 -1.67 -0.90
N GLU A 71 -5.36 -1.01 0.06
CA GLU A 71 -4.09 -0.30 -0.13
C GLU A 71 -2.87 -1.20 0.13
N GLY A 72 -3.07 -2.43 0.58
CA GLY A 72 -2.02 -3.36 0.97
C GLY A 72 -1.46 -3.10 2.37
N VAL A 73 -2.31 -2.72 3.33
CA VAL A 73 -1.95 -2.65 4.77
C VAL A 73 -2.84 -3.60 5.55
N GLU A 74 -2.25 -4.55 6.29
CA GLU A 74 -3.03 -5.55 7.02
C GLU A 74 -3.80 -4.90 8.19
N PRO A 75 -5.14 -5.03 8.26
CA PRO A 75 -5.91 -4.47 9.34
C PRO A 75 -6.02 -5.41 10.55
N VAL A 76 -6.05 -4.81 11.73
CA VAL A 76 -6.63 -5.35 12.96
C VAL A 76 -7.98 -4.69 13.14
N MET A 77 -9.05 -5.38 12.75
CA MET A 77 -10.41 -4.86 12.92
C MET A 77 -10.76 -4.83 14.41
N GLN A 78 -11.03 -3.67 14.98
CA GLN A 78 -11.61 -3.60 16.32
C GLN A 78 -13.11 -3.90 16.26
N MET A 79 -13.66 -4.53 17.30
CA MET A 79 -15.10 -4.75 17.46
C MET A 79 -15.51 -4.51 18.91
N THR A 80 -16.51 -3.64 19.12
CA THR A 80 -17.03 -3.33 20.46
C THR A 80 -18.38 -4.02 20.73
N CYS A 81 -18.56 -4.48 21.97
CA CYS A 81 -19.83 -5.05 22.45
C CYS A 81 -20.88 -3.97 22.83
N ARG A 82 -20.48 -2.69 22.79
CA ARG A 82 -21.28 -1.52 23.20
C ARG A 82 -22.62 -1.42 22.45
N ASP A 83 -22.62 -1.67 21.16
CA ASP A 83 -23.71 -1.31 20.23
C ASP A 83 -24.21 -2.49 19.38
N ARG A 84 -23.63 -3.69 19.56
CA ARG A 84 -24.01 -4.91 18.84
C ARG A 84 -24.37 -6.03 19.82
N ASN A 85 -25.20 -6.97 19.37
CA ASN A 85 -25.50 -8.21 20.08
C ASN A 85 -24.73 -9.41 19.47
N ARG A 86 -24.82 -10.58 20.10
CA ARG A 86 -24.21 -11.84 19.64
C ARG A 86 -24.53 -12.22 18.20
N ILE A 87 -25.70 -11.85 17.68
CA ILE A 87 -26.10 -12.18 16.31
C ILE A 87 -25.36 -11.26 15.33
N GLY A 88 -25.42 -9.95 15.57
CA GLY A 88 -24.70 -8.95 14.75
C GLY A 88 -23.19 -9.16 14.77
N MET A 89 -22.59 -9.42 15.93
CA MET A 89 -21.14 -9.69 16.02
C MET A 89 -20.73 -10.96 15.27
N GLN A 90 -21.46 -12.07 15.39
CA GLN A 90 -21.15 -13.29 14.62
C GLN A 90 -21.30 -13.09 13.11
N ALA A 91 -22.30 -12.32 12.66
CA ALA A 91 -22.48 -11.97 11.25
C ALA A 91 -21.35 -11.08 10.71
N ASP A 92 -21.01 -10.00 11.43
CA ASP A 92 -19.88 -9.11 11.11
C ASP A 92 -18.55 -9.89 11.06
N ILE A 93 -18.34 -10.84 11.98
CA ILE A 93 -17.13 -11.70 12.04
C ILE A 93 -17.04 -12.66 10.84
N LEU A 94 -18.14 -13.30 10.44
CA LEU A 94 -18.15 -14.17 9.27
C LEU A 94 -17.92 -13.37 7.98
N GLY A 95 -18.56 -12.20 7.84
CA GLY A 95 -18.32 -11.29 6.72
C GLY A 95 -16.87 -10.82 6.66
N ALA A 96 -16.30 -10.39 7.79
CA ALA A 96 -14.89 -10.00 7.92
C ALA A 96 -13.93 -11.11 7.46
N SER A 97 -14.09 -12.33 7.98
CA SER A 97 -13.20 -13.44 7.63
C SER A 97 -13.39 -13.94 6.19
N ALA A 98 -14.61 -13.87 5.64
CA ALA A 98 -14.88 -14.23 4.24
C ALA A 98 -14.25 -13.24 3.24
N LEU A 99 -14.19 -11.96 3.62
CA LEU A 99 -13.53 -10.89 2.85
C LEU A 99 -12.01 -10.80 3.11
N GLY A 100 -11.43 -11.80 3.79
CA GLY A 100 -9.99 -11.95 3.96
C GLY A 100 -9.39 -11.24 5.17
N LEU A 101 -10.17 -10.60 6.05
CA LEU A 101 -9.64 -10.01 7.28
C LEU A 101 -9.11 -11.09 8.21
N LYS A 102 -7.92 -10.87 8.81
CA LYS A 102 -7.17 -11.88 9.57
C LYS A 102 -7.01 -11.62 11.06
N ASN A 103 -7.09 -10.36 11.50
CA ASN A 103 -6.87 -9.98 12.90
C ASN A 103 -8.11 -9.26 13.46
N LEU A 104 -8.52 -9.61 14.68
CA LEU A 104 -9.69 -9.04 15.36
C LEU A 104 -9.34 -8.62 16.80
N LEU A 105 -9.56 -7.36 17.17
CA LEU A 105 -9.38 -6.87 18.54
C LEU A 105 -10.72 -6.82 19.28
N CYS A 106 -10.90 -7.70 20.26
CA CYS A 106 -12.15 -7.86 21.00
C CYS A 106 -12.24 -6.84 22.16
N LEU A 107 -13.22 -5.93 22.08
CA LEU A 107 -13.42 -4.82 23.02
C LEU A 107 -14.82 -4.83 23.65
N THR A 108 -14.92 -4.45 24.93
CA THR A 108 -16.24 -4.17 25.54
C THR A 108 -16.82 -2.86 24.97
N GLY A 109 -15.97 -1.88 24.67
CA GLY A 109 -16.34 -0.54 24.22
C GLY A 109 -16.60 0.43 25.37
N ASP A 110 -16.41 1.73 25.11
CA ASP A 110 -16.71 2.81 26.05
C ASP A 110 -18.22 2.92 26.31
N HIS A 111 -18.63 3.42 27.49
CA HIS A 111 -20.04 3.67 27.76
C HIS A 111 -20.57 4.79 26.84
N GLN A 112 -21.72 4.58 26.18
CA GLN A 112 -22.20 5.43 25.08
C GLN A 112 -22.50 6.90 25.47
N LYS A 113 -22.67 7.16 26.78
CA LYS A 113 -22.75 8.50 27.38
C LYS A 113 -21.49 9.38 27.16
N PHE A 114 -20.34 8.80 26.82
CA PHE A 114 -19.13 9.57 26.48
C PHE A 114 -19.11 10.04 25.01
N GLY A 115 -20.00 9.50 24.17
CA GLY A 115 -20.05 9.75 22.74
C GLY A 115 -20.99 10.88 22.33
N ASN A 116 -21.12 11.07 21.01
CA ASN A 116 -22.01 12.08 20.43
C ASN A 116 -23.50 11.68 20.44
N HIS A 117 -23.83 10.46 20.87
CA HIS A 117 -25.21 9.97 21.00
C HIS A 117 -25.48 9.43 22.44
N PRO A 118 -25.37 10.27 23.48
CA PRO A 118 -25.41 9.82 24.88
C PRO A 118 -26.77 9.27 25.35
N GLN A 119 -27.83 9.53 24.58
CA GLN A 119 -29.19 8.99 24.79
C GLN A 119 -29.40 7.60 24.15
N SER A 120 -28.45 7.10 23.35
CA SER A 120 -28.56 5.78 22.73
C SER A 120 -28.56 4.66 23.77
N LYS A 121 -29.23 3.55 23.45
CA LYS A 121 -29.23 2.35 24.29
C LYS A 121 -27.95 1.56 24.03
N GLY A 122 -27.08 1.47 25.04
CA GLY A 122 -26.00 0.49 25.06
C GLY A 122 -26.58 -0.93 25.04
N VAL A 123 -26.05 -1.78 24.17
CA VAL A 123 -26.49 -3.16 23.98
C VAL A 123 -25.81 -4.07 25.01
N PHE A 124 -24.47 -4.10 25.04
CA PHE A 124 -23.65 -4.82 26.04
C PHE A 124 -24.13 -6.26 26.34
N ASP A 125 -24.56 -6.97 25.29
CA ASP A 125 -25.05 -8.36 25.34
C ASP A 125 -23.96 -9.37 25.79
N MET A 126 -22.70 -8.94 25.74
CA MET A 126 -21.54 -9.61 26.32
C MET A 126 -20.40 -8.60 26.57
N ASP A 127 -19.31 -9.03 27.21
CA ASP A 127 -18.07 -8.25 27.35
C ASP A 127 -16.93 -8.77 26.44
N SER A 128 -15.76 -8.10 26.47
CA SER A 128 -14.59 -8.53 25.69
C SER A 128 -14.03 -9.92 26.03
N ILE A 129 -14.27 -10.46 27.23
CA ILE A 129 -13.83 -11.82 27.60
C ILE A 129 -14.79 -12.84 26.98
N GLN A 130 -16.08 -12.59 27.06
CA GLN A 130 -17.12 -13.42 26.43
C GLN A 130 -17.06 -13.37 24.90
N LEU A 131 -16.74 -12.21 24.32
CA LEU A 131 -16.49 -12.07 22.87
C LEU A 131 -15.29 -12.93 22.45
N LEU A 132 -14.16 -12.87 23.15
CA LEU A 132 -13.01 -13.74 22.90
C LEU A 132 -13.40 -15.23 22.93
N GLN A 133 -14.15 -15.66 23.96
CA GLN A 133 -14.64 -17.04 24.06
C GLN A 133 -15.54 -17.42 22.87
N MET A 134 -16.42 -16.53 22.43
CA MET A 134 -17.29 -16.77 21.28
C MET A 134 -16.48 -16.92 19.99
N VAL A 135 -15.58 -15.99 19.66
CA VAL A 135 -14.80 -16.08 18.40
C VAL A 135 -13.83 -17.25 18.44
N LYS A 136 -13.27 -17.57 19.62
CA LYS A 136 -12.48 -18.78 19.83
C LYS A 136 -13.29 -20.04 19.51
N GLY A 137 -14.51 -20.17 20.02
CA GLY A 137 -15.39 -21.32 19.71
C GLY A 137 -15.80 -21.40 18.23
N MET A 138 -15.99 -20.26 17.57
CA MET A 138 -16.24 -20.22 16.11
C MET A 138 -15.02 -20.71 15.31
N ARG A 139 -13.81 -20.34 15.72
CA ARG A 139 -12.55 -20.68 15.03
C ARG A 139 -12.06 -22.10 15.35
N ASP A 140 -12.01 -22.45 16.64
CA ASP A 140 -11.33 -23.65 17.14
C ASP A 140 -12.29 -24.85 17.22
N ASP A 141 -13.54 -24.64 17.70
CA ASP A 141 -14.57 -25.70 17.83
C ASP A 141 -15.53 -25.77 16.62
N LYS A 142 -15.37 -24.86 15.64
CA LYS A 142 -16.23 -24.66 14.46
C LYS A 142 -17.73 -24.49 14.79
N LYS A 143 -18.06 -23.76 15.86
CA LYS A 143 -19.45 -23.60 16.32
C LYS A 143 -19.89 -22.16 16.49
N PHE A 144 -21.13 -21.88 16.13
CA PHE A 144 -21.85 -20.69 16.56
C PHE A 144 -22.04 -20.70 18.08
N GLN A 145 -22.28 -19.54 18.68
CA GLN A 145 -22.48 -19.42 20.14
C GLN A 145 -23.68 -20.23 20.68
N CYS A 146 -24.65 -20.58 19.83
CA CYS A 146 -25.76 -21.48 20.17
C CYS A 146 -25.38 -22.98 20.21
N GLY A 147 -24.15 -23.34 19.82
CA GLY A 147 -23.66 -24.71 19.74
C GLY A 147 -23.86 -25.39 18.37
N GLU A 148 -24.57 -24.74 17.44
CA GLU A 148 -24.70 -25.22 16.05
C GLU A 148 -23.37 -25.19 15.30
N GLU A 149 -23.18 -26.15 14.40
CA GLU A 149 -21.97 -26.31 13.58
C GLU A 149 -21.90 -25.27 12.44
N ILE A 150 -20.74 -24.62 12.30
CA ILE A 150 -20.42 -23.75 11.17
C ILE A 150 -20.07 -24.65 9.97
N LYS A 151 -21.05 -24.92 9.12
CA LYS A 151 -20.89 -25.74 7.92
C LYS A 151 -20.04 -25.00 6.89
N GLY A 152 -18.83 -25.50 6.62
CA GLY A 152 -17.89 -24.92 5.67
C GLY A 152 -16.65 -24.36 6.36
N ASN A 153 -16.30 -23.11 6.03
CA ASN A 153 -15.09 -22.45 6.51
C ASN A 153 -15.35 -21.67 7.82
N GLU A 154 -14.62 -22.03 8.86
CA GLU A 154 -14.53 -21.29 10.12
C GLU A 154 -13.82 -19.93 9.98
N PRO A 155 -14.15 -18.92 10.82
CA PRO A 155 -13.46 -17.63 10.80
C PRO A 155 -12.03 -17.73 11.36
N ARG A 156 -11.05 -17.86 10.48
CA ARG A 156 -9.62 -18.00 10.83
C ARG A 156 -9.00 -16.65 11.20
N LEU A 157 -9.26 -16.23 12.45
CA LEU A 157 -8.83 -14.94 13.00
C LEU A 157 -7.78 -15.11 14.12
N PHE A 158 -6.82 -14.18 14.15
CA PHE A 158 -5.85 -13.99 15.22
C PHE A 158 -6.45 -12.98 16.21
N LEU A 159 -6.63 -13.41 17.46
CA LEU A 159 -7.52 -12.71 18.40
C LEU A 159 -6.72 -11.81 19.34
N GLY A 160 -6.95 -10.52 19.26
CA GLY A 160 -6.35 -9.51 20.11
C GLY A 160 -7.26 -9.09 21.26
N CYS A 161 -6.66 -8.57 22.32
CA CYS A 161 -7.42 -7.90 23.38
C CYS A 161 -6.72 -6.64 23.91
N ALA A 162 -7.51 -5.65 24.35
CA ALA A 162 -6.97 -4.49 25.04
C ALA A 162 -6.73 -4.76 26.54
N ALA A 163 -5.57 -4.34 27.04
CA ALA A 163 -5.22 -4.29 28.46
C ALA A 163 -4.98 -2.84 28.92
N ASN A 164 -5.37 -2.49 30.14
CA ASN A 164 -4.92 -1.24 30.77
C ASN A 164 -4.04 -1.63 31.97
N PRO A 165 -2.73 -1.30 31.95
CA PRO A 165 -1.80 -1.68 33.01
C PRO A 165 -1.94 -0.80 34.27
N PHE A 166 -2.48 0.42 34.17
CA PHE A 166 -2.48 1.41 35.26
C PHE A 166 -3.84 1.60 35.95
N ALA A 167 -4.94 1.09 35.38
CA ALA A 167 -6.28 1.25 35.94
C ALA A 167 -6.49 0.42 37.23
N ASP A 168 -7.14 1.00 38.22
CA ASP A 168 -7.28 0.41 39.55
C ASP A 168 -8.25 -0.79 39.66
N PRO A 169 -8.06 -1.69 40.64
CA PRO A 169 -6.81 -1.92 41.38
C PRO A 169 -5.71 -2.50 40.49
N PHE A 170 -4.48 -2.01 40.66
CA PHE A 170 -3.32 -2.27 39.80
C PHE A 170 -2.92 -3.75 39.78
N GLU A 171 -2.86 -4.37 40.94
CA GLU A 171 -2.46 -5.78 41.18
C GLU A 171 -3.44 -6.76 40.53
N PHE A 172 -4.67 -6.32 40.27
CA PHE A 172 -5.69 -7.10 39.56
C PHE A 172 -5.61 -6.95 38.03
N ARG A 173 -4.77 -6.05 37.48
CA ARG A 173 -4.60 -5.92 36.02
C ARG A 173 -3.96 -7.17 35.37
N PRO A 174 -2.86 -7.74 35.91
CA PRO A 174 -2.27 -8.99 35.41
C PRO A 174 -3.28 -10.15 35.45
N VAL A 175 -4.00 -10.30 36.57
CA VAL A 175 -5.03 -11.35 36.74
C VAL A 175 -6.20 -11.17 35.75
N ARG A 176 -6.60 -9.93 35.47
CA ARG A 176 -7.61 -9.64 34.43
C ARG A 176 -7.10 -9.91 33.02
N LEU A 177 -5.80 -9.73 32.77
CA LEU A 177 -5.18 -10.10 31.49
C LEU A 177 -5.12 -11.62 31.32
N ALA A 178 -4.70 -12.36 32.34
CA ALA A 178 -4.71 -13.83 32.35
C ALA A 178 -6.10 -14.40 31.97
N LYS A 179 -7.18 -13.81 32.49
CA LYS A 179 -8.56 -14.17 32.12
C LYS A 179 -8.90 -13.94 30.64
N LYS A 180 -8.37 -12.89 30.01
CA LYS A 180 -8.52 -12.62 28.56
C LYS A 180 -7.73 -13.61 27.70
N VAL A 181 -6.54 -13.99 28.15
CA VAL A 181 -5.67 -14.93 27.43
C VAL A 181 -6.25 -16.35 27.49
N ALA A 182 -6.67 -16.81 28.68
CA ALA A 182 -7.40 -18.06 28.83
C ALA A 182 -8.70 -18.11 27.99
N ALA A 183 -9.40 -16.98 27.87
CA ALA A 183 -10.57 -16.82 27.01
C ALA A 183 -10.29 -16.91 25.50
N GLY A 184 -9.04 -16.75 25.06
CA GLY A 184 -8.63 -16.97 23.67
C GLY A 184 -7.80 -15.84 23.03
N ALA A 185 -7.39 -14.81 23.76
CA ALA A 185 -6.53 -13.76 23.21
C ALA A 185 -5.13 -14.31 22.88
N ASP A 186 -4.79 -14.31 21.59
CA ASP A 186 -3.48 -14.65 21.04
C ASP A 186 -2.47 -13.48 21.18
N PHE A 187 -2.97 -12.24 21.17
CA PHE A 187 -2.16 -11.04 21.42
C PHE A 187 -2.88 -9.99 22.27
N VAL A 188 -2.10 -9.02 22.74
CA VAL A 188 -2.50 -7.96 23.66
C VAL A 188 -1.94 -6.64 23.15
N GLN A 189 -2.76 -5.59 23.15
CA GLN A 189 -2.27 -4.21 23.02
C GLN A 189 -2.61 -3.47 24.32
N THR A 190 -1.63 -2.77 24.89
CA THR A 190 -1.88 -1.99 26.11
C THR A 190 -2.43 -0.60 25.80
N GLN A 191 -3.13 -0.01 26.77
CA GLN A 191 -3.29 1.45 26.85
C GLN A 191 -1.90 2.13 26.91
N ILE A 192 -1.85 3.40 26.49
CA ILE A 192 -0.65 4.24 26.41
C ILE A 192 0.20 4.15 27.68
N ILE A 193 1.49 3.91 27.51
CA ILE A 193 2.52 3.89 28.56
C ILE A 193 3.28 5.22 28.52
N TYR A 194 3.26 5.96 29.63
CA TYR A 194 4.19 7.05 29.94
C TYR A 194 5.00 6.75 31.21
N ASN A 195 4.39 6.08 32.18
CA ASN A 195 5.07 5.56 33.37
C ASN A 195 5.66 4.16 33.11
N VAL A 196 6.88 4.12 32.58
CA VAL A 196 7.55 2.86 32.18
C VAL A 196 7.89 1.98 33.39
N ASP A 197 8.35 2.55 34.52
CA ASP A 197 8.64 1.79 35.75
C ASP A 197 7.41 1.03 36.28
N LYS A 198 6.25 1.68 36.26
CA LYS A 198 4.98 1.05 36.65
C LYS A 198 4.52 0.01 35.62
N PHE A 199 4.85 0.19 34.35
CA PHE A 199 4.61 -0.83 33.33
C PHE A 199 5.55 -2.03 33.48
N ALA A 200 6.82 -1.84 33.84
CA ALA A 200 7.75 -2.92 34.13
C ALA A 200 7.27 -3.80 35.30
N LYS A 201 6.72 -3.20 36.37
CA LYS A 201 6.08 -3.91 37.50
C LYS A 201 4.79 -4.63 37.09
N PHE A 202 4.01 -4.06 36.18
CA PHE A 202 2.86 -4.77 35.59
C PHE A 202 3.33 -5.99 34.79
N MET A 203 4.40 -5.85 33.99
CA MET A 203 4.98 -6.94 33.20
C MET A 203 5.61 -8.02 34.08
N GLU A 204 6.22 -7.67 35.21
CA GLU A 204 6.72 -8.61 36.23
C GLU A 204 5.61 -9.54 36.72
N MET A 205 4.52 -9.00 37.24
CA MET A 205 3.35 -9.81 37.66
C MET A 205 2.68 -10.59 36.51
N VAL A 206 2.83 -10.14 35.26
CA VAL A 206 2.37 -10.86 34.05
C VAL A 206 3.30 -12.03 33.70
N ARG A 207 4.60 -11.93 33.99
CA ARG A 207 5.55 -13.04 33.89
C ARG A 207 5.34 -14.07 35.00
N ASP A 208 5.12 -13.63 36.24
CA ASP A 208 4.85 -14.51 37.39
C ASP A 208 3.61 -15.40 37.19
N LEU A 209 2.64 -14.92 36.41
CA LEU A 209 1.43 -15.66 36.01
C LEU A 209 1.62 -16.51 34.72
N GLY A 210 2.83 -16.55 34.13
CA GLY A 210 3.12 -17.26 32.88
C GLY A 210 2.38 -16.73 31.65
N VAL A 211 1.82 -15.51 31.70
CA VAL A 211 0.89 -15.00 30.67
C VAL A 211 1.62 -14.59 29.39
N HIS A 212 2.83 -14.04 29.53
CA HIS A 212 3.69 -13.64 28.40
C HIS A 212 4.17 -14.79 27.50
N GLU A 213 4.08 -16.04 27.97
CA GLU A 213 4.39 -17.24 27.18
C GLU A 213 3.17 -17.75 26.39
N GLN A 214 1.97 -17.32 26.78
CA GLN A 214 0.69 -17.77 26.20
C GLN A 214 0.14 -16.78 25.17
N CYS A 215 0.53 -15.52 25.22
CA CYS A 215 0.12 -14.46 24.29
C CYS A 215 1.23 -13.44 24.07
N PHE A 216 1.19 -12.76 22.92
CA PHE A 216 2.13 -11.69 22.61
C PHE A 216 1.65 -10.34 23.16
N ILE A 217 2.53 -9.57 23.81
CA ILE A 217 2.16 -8.30 24.45
C ILE A 217 2.83 -7.13 23.73
N LEU A 218 2.03 -6.24 23.15
CA LEU A 218 2.47 -5.02 22.48
C LEU A 218 2.22 -3.81 23.37
N ALA A 219 3.30 -3.09 23.69
CA ALA A 219 3.27 -1.89 24.53
C ALA A 219 2.70 -0.69 23.75
N GLY A 220 1.60 -0.12 24.25
CA GLY A 220 0.94 1.04 23.66
C GLY A 220 1.73 2.33 23.89
N VAL A 221 2.01 3.08 22.82
CA VAL A 221 2.80 4.31 22.85
C VAL A 221 2.14 5.42 22.01
N THR A 222 2.23 6.67 22.47
CA THR A 222 1.67 7.85 21.77
C THR A 222 2.62 9.03 21.89
N PRO A 223 2.96 9.72 20.79
CA PRO A 223 3.68 10.99 20.86
C PRO A 223 2.77 12.09 21.44
N PRO A 224 3.08 12.67 22.62
CA PRO A 224 2.27 13.75 23.18
C PRO A 224 2.49 15.05 22.39
N LYS A 225 1.52 15.42 21.54
CA LYS A 225 1.59 16.60 20.63
C LYS A 225 1.85 17.95 21.31
N SER A 226 1.57 18.06 22.60
CA SER A 226 1.80 19.26 23.40
C SER A 226 1.70 18.98 24.90
N LEU A 227 2.25 19.88 25.69
CA LEU A 227 2.09 19.92 27.14
C LEU A 227 0.61 20.03 27.57
N GLY A 228 -0.22 20.70 26.76
CA GLY A 228 -1.68 20.77 26.97
C GLY A 228 -2.34 19.41 26.85
N MET A 229 -1.99 18.64 25.81
CA MET A 229 -2.45 17.26 25.62
C MET A 229 -1.99 16.36 26.77
N ALA A 230 -0.72 16.43 27.18
CA ALA A 230 -0.18 15.64 28.28
C ALA A 230 -0.85 15.95 29.63
N ARG A 231 -1.09 17.24 29.95
CA ARG A 231 -1.85 17.64 31.15
C ARG A 231 -3.31 17.22 31.10
N TYR A 232 -3.95 17.21 29.94
CA TYR A 232 -5.30 16.67 29.79
C TYR A 232 -5.32 15.16 30.05
N MET A 233 -4.40 14.41 29.43
CA MET A 233 -4.23 12.96 29.60
C MET A 233 -4.04 12.60 31.08
N LYS A 234 -3.13 13.27 31.80
CA LYS A 234 -2.87 13.02 33.24
C LYS A 234 -4.09 13.22 34.14
N LYS A 235 -5.03 14.10 33.76
CA LYS A 235 -6.09 14.61 34.64
C LYS A 235 -7.49 14.07 34.31
N PHE A 236 -7.74 13.70 33.06
CA PHE A 236 -9.10 13.42 32.56
C PHE A 236 -9.26 12.08 31.83
N VAL A 237 -8.17 11.35 31.53
CA VAL A 237 -8.24 10.02 30.89
C VAL A 237 -8.09 8.93 31.97
N PRO A 238 -9.15 8.15 32.30
CA PRO A 238 -9.09 7.19 33.40
C PRO A 238 -8.09 6.05 33.16
N GLY A 239 -7.26 5.76 34.15
CA GLY A 239 -6.24 4.71 34.06
C GLY A 239 -5.11 5.02 33.08
N LEU A 240 -4.73 6.29 32.95
CA LEU A 240 -3.51 6.72 32.25
C LEU A 240 -2.59 7.40 33.26
N ASP A 241 -1.31 7.02 33.27
CA ASP A 241 -0.31 7.43 34.25
C ASP A 241 0.79 8.21 33.53
N VAL A 242 0.66 9.54 33.50
CA VAL A 242 1.62 10.47 32.88
C VAL A 242 2.58 10.97 33.96
N THR A 243 3.86 10.67 33.83
CA THR A 243 4.90 11.13 34.77
C THR A 243 5.05 12.66 34.73
N ASP A 244 5.58 13.24 35.79
CA ASP A 244 5.90 14.69 35.79
C ASP A 244 7.14 15.00 34.94
N ASP A 245 8.04 14.04 34.71
CA ASP A 245 9.13 14.13 33.73
C ASP A 245 8.61 14.44 32.32
N VAL A 246 7.62 13.68 31.83
CA VAL A 246 6.97 13.93 30.52
C VAL A 246 6.32 15.32 30.47
N LEU A 247 5.86 15.86 31.60
CA LEU A 247 5.35 17.24 31.65
C LEU A 247 6.46 18.29 31.67
N SER A 248 7.58 18.05 32.34
CA SER A 248 8.75 18.95 32.34
C SER A 248 9.41 18.99 30.96
N ARG A 249 9.70 17.84 30.34
CA ARG A 249 10.27 17.75 28.99
C ARG A 249 9.44 18.54 27.97
N LEU A 250 8.11 18.40 28.00
CA LEU A 250 7.20 19.16 27.14
C LEU A 250 7.02 20.64 27.53
N ALA A 251 7.45 21.07 28.72
CA ALA A 251 7.43 22.47 29.14
C ALA A 251 8.70 23.21 28.73
N ASP A 252 9.85 22.53 28.81
CA ASP A 252 11.16 23.10 28.51
C ASP A 252 11.52 23.01 27.01
N ALA A 253 10.81 22.17 26.24
CA ALA A 253 11.00 22.01 24.80
C ALA A 253 10.58 23.23 23.97
N SER A 254 11.46 23.66 23.07
CA SER A 254 11.19 24.70 22.06
C SER A 254 10.21 24.25 20.96
N ASP A 255 10.20 22.96 20.62
CA ASP A 255 9.16 22.32 19.81
C ASP A 255 8.60 21.10 20.57
N GLN A 256 7.36 21.23 21.03
CA GLN A 256 6.67 20.18 21.79
C GLN A 256 6.19 18.99 20.93
N ARG A 257 6.15 19.12 19.60
CA ARG A 257 5.84 18.01 18.69
C ARG A 257 7.07 17.15 18.45
N GLU A 258 8.20 17.80 18.19
CA GLU A 258 9.50 17.11 18.05
C GLU A 258 9.87 16.41 19.36
N GLU A 259 9.70 17.08 20.51
CA GLU A 259 9.92 16.42 21.80
C GLU A 259 8.88 15.34 22.10
N GLY A 260 7.64 15.49 21.61
CA GLY A 260 6.64 14.42 21.64
C GLY A 260 7.06 13.18 20.84
N ILE A 261 7.79 13.33 19.73
CA ILE A 261 8.40 12.23 18.98
C ILE A 261 9.56 11.62 19.79
N ASN A 262 10.45 12.44 20.37
CA ASN A 262 11.58 11.97 21.19
C ASN A 262 11.10 11.14 22.39
N ILE A 263 10.13 11.66 23.16
CA ILE A 263 9.51 10.94 24.29
C ILE A 263 8.91 9.59 23.83
N CYS A 264 8.26 9.55 22.66
CA CYS A 264 7.71 8.30 22.13
C CYS A 264 8.81 7.28 21.79
N VAL A 265 9.91 7.73 21.15
CA VAL A 265 11.07 6.89 20.80
C VAL A 265 11.79 6.40 22.05
N ASP A 266 12.00 7.25 23.06
CA ASP A 266 12.59 6.87 24.34
C ASP A 266 11.76 5.79 25.05
N ILE A 267 10.44 5.91 25.02
CA ILE A 267 9.53 4.91 25.61
C ILE A 267 9.59 3.61 24.81
N ILE A 268 9.58 3.66 23.47
CA ILE A 268 9.73 2.45 22.61
C ILE A 268 11.04 1.72 22.94
N ASN A 269 12.15 2.45 23.06
CA ASN A 269 13.45 1.89 23.43
C ASN A 269 13.40 1.24 24.81
N GLN A 270 12.85 1.91 25.82
CA GLN A 270 12.76 1.36 27.19
C GLN A 270 11.85 0.11 27.27
N VAL A 271 10.66 0.12 26.63
CA VAL A 271 9.75 -1.04 26.72
C VAL A 271 10.24 -2.25 25.93
N ARG A 272 11.09 -2.06 24.91
CA ARG A 272 11.73 -3.17 24.19
C ARG A 272 12.67 -4.00 25.07
N GLU A 273 13.31 -3.37 26.05
CA GLU A 273 14.21 -4.04 26.99
C GLU A 273 13.47 -4.72 28.17
N ILE A 274 12.13 -4.64 28.23
CA ILE A 274 11.32 -5.30 29.27
C ILE A 274 10.98 -6.75 28.83
N PRO A 275 11.43 -7.79 29.57
CA PRO A 275 11.14 -9.17 29.19
C PRO A 275 9.63 -9.46 29.14
N GLY A 276 9.20 -10.05 28.02
CA GLY A 276 7.79 -10.36 27.71
C GLY A 276 7.06 -9.33 26.84
N VAL A 277 7.70 -8.20 26.50
CA VAL A 277 7.18 -7.28 25.47
C VAL A 277 7.62 -7.76 24.09
N ALA A 278 6.64 -8.06 23.22
CA ALA A 278 6.87 -8.61 21.88
C ALA A 278 6.78 -7.55 20.76
N GLY A 279 6.43 -6.31 21.09
CA GLY A 279 6.31 -5.22 20.14
C GLY A 279 5.71 -3.95 20.74
N VAL A 280 5.36 -3.00 19.88
CA VAL A 280 4.70 -1.73 20.25
C VAL A 280 3.44 -1.48 19.41
N HIS A 281 2.50 -0.74 20.00
CA HIS A 281 1.33 -0.21 19.33
C HIS A 281 1.38 1.32 19.30
N VAL A 282 1.70 1.89 18.13
CA VAL A 282 1.93 3.32 17.93
C VAL A 282 0.60 4.01 17.61
N MET A 283 -0.01 4.61 18.64
CA MET A 283 -1.26 5.36 18.56
C MET A 283 -0.96 6.84 18.33
N ALA A 284 -0.70 7.22 17.07
CA ALA A 284 -0.47 8.61 16.66
C ALA A 284 -1.80 9.34 16.40
N ILE A 285 -2.54 9.62 17.48
CA ILE A 285 -3.93 10.13 17.47
C ILE A 285 -4.07 11.39 16.59
N GLU A 286 -4.73 11.25 15.43
CA GLU A 286 -4.91 12.31 14.42
C GLU A 286 -3.57 12.97 13.97
N TRP A 287 -2.52 12.16 13.83
CA TRP A 287 -1.20 12.56 13.32
C TRP A 287 -0.47 11.32 12.81
N GLU A 288 -1.17 10.53 11.98
CA GLU A 288 -0.64 9.31 11.37
C GLU A 288 0.70 9.56 10.62
N GLU A 289 0.92 10.79 10.11
CA GLU A 289 2.18 11.25 9.51
C GLU A 289 3.42 11.19 10.45
N ALA A 290 3.25 11.06 11.76
CA ALA A 290 4.37 10.91 12.70
C ALA A 290 4.93 9.47 12.77
N VAL A 291 4.11 8.46 12.41
CA VAL A 291 4.49 7.05 12.60
C VAL A 291 5.75 6.67 11.81
N PRO A 292 5.94 7.06 10.53
CA PRO A 292 7.16 6.74 9.79
C PRO A 292 8.44 7.24 10.47
N GLU A 293 8.43 8.45 11.04
CA GLU A 293 9.59 9.05 11.68
C GLU A 293 9.86 8.46 13.08
N ILE A 294 8.81 8.16 13.85
CA ILE A 294 8.93 7.45 15.13
C ILE A 294 9.54 6.05 14.92
N VAL A 295 9.01 5.29 13.97
CA VAL A 295 9.50 3.95 13.62
C VAL A 295 10.95 3.99 13.13
N LYS A 296 11.31 5.01 12.34
CA LYS A 296 12.67 5.25 11.86
C LYS A 296 13.64 5.60 13.00
N ARG A 297 13.29 6.53 13.89
CA ARG A 297 14.14 6.91 15.04
C ARG A 297 14.30 5.80 16.07
N ALA A 298 13.30 4.93 16.24
CA ALA A 298 13.38 3.73 17.06
C ALA A 298 14.20 2.58 16.41
N GLY A 299 14.71 2.75 15.18
CA GLY A 299 15.46 1.71 14.47
C GLY A 299 14.60 0.55 13.94
N LEU A 300 13.29 0.77 13.79
CA LEU A 300 12.29 -0.26 13.45
C LEU A 300 11.81 -0.22 11.99
N SER A 301 12.43 0.60 11.12
CA SER A 301 12.05 0.79 9.70
C SER A 301 12.05 -0.49 8.86
N GLN A 302 12.96 -1.43 9.13
CA GLN A 302 12.95 -2.71 8.43
C GLN A 302 11.86 -3.59 9.05
N ARG A 303 10.66 -3.53 8.48
CA ARG A 303 9.61 -4.51 8.74
C ARG A 303 9.94 -5.81 8.00
N PRO A 304 9.66 -7.00 8.55
CA PRO A 304 9.68 -8.23 7.78
C PRO A 304 8.74 -8.12 6.57
N ASP A 305 9.20 -8.55 5.40
CA ASP A 305 8.41 -8.49 4.17
C ASP A 305 7.20 -9.44 4.28
N PRO A 306 5.95 -8.98 4.07
CA PRO A 306 4.74 -9.79 4.25
C PRO A 306 4.55 -10.87 3.18
N GLU A 307 5.42 -11.89 3.16
CA GLU A 307 5.22 -13.13 2.39
C GLU A 307 3.83 -13.72 2.66
N GLY A 308 2.95 -13.67 1.66
CA GLY A 308 1.62 -14.27 1.68
C GLY A 308 0.43 -13.32 1.92
N VAL A 309 0.62 -12.02 2.16
CA VAL A 309 -0.51 -11.06 2.19
C VAL A 309 -0.92 -10.67 0.78
N ILE A 310 -1.59 -11.60 0.08
CA ILE A 310 -2.32 -11.31 -1.16
C ILE A 310 -3.61 -10.56 -0.77
N PRO A 311 -3.82 -9.29 -1.17
CA PRO A 311 -5.05 -8.58 -0.85
C PRO A 311 -6.19 -9.18 -1.68
N VAL A 312 -7.10 -9.91 -1.03
CA VAL A 312 -8.29 -10.51 -1.67
C VAL A 312 -9.19 -9.46 -2.33
N LEU A 313 -9.10 -8.21 -1.87
CA LEU A 313 -9.72 -7.04 -2.45
C LEU A 313 -8.64 -6.00 -2.75
N GLN A 314 -8.32 -5.79 -4.02
CA GLN A 314 -7.60 -4.60 -4.50
C GLN A 314 -8.61 -3.65 -5.15
N SER A 315 -8.47 -2.34 -4.97
CA SER A 315 -9.33 -1.37 -5.66
C SER A 315 -8.80 -1.08 -7.07
N SER A 316 -9.67 -0.67 -8.01
CA SER A 316 -9.23 -0.34 -9.37
C SER A 316 -8.17 0.77 -9.36
N GLU A 317 -8.35 1.82 -8.56
CA GLU A 317 -7.36 2.89 -8.33
C GLU A 317 -6.01 2.34 -7.83
N SER A 318 -6.04 1.32 -6.96
CA SER A 318 -4.85 0.68 -6.41
C SER A 318 -4.12 -0.19 -7.46
N ILE A 319 -4.88 -0.89 -8.32
CA ILE A 319 -4.35 -1.69 -9.44
C ILE A 319 -3.78 -0.77 -10.53
N GLU A 320 -4.54 0.27 -10.93
CA GLU A 320 -4.15 1.28 -11.91
C GLU A 320 -2.84 1.98 -11.49
N ARG A 321 -2.73 2.40 -10.22
CA ARG A 321 -1.49 2.98 -9.69
C ARG A 321 -0.34 1.97 -9.68
N ALA A 322 -0.55 0.73 -9.22
CA ALA A 322 0.52 -0.27 -9.21
C ALA A 322 1.02 -0.59 -10.64
N VAL A 323 0.11 -0.61 -11.62
CA VAL A 323 0.44 -0.73 -13.05
C VAL A 323 1.15 0.52 -13.57
N GLU A 324 0.80 1.72 -13.13
CA GLU A 324 1.49 2.96 -13.51
C GLU A 324 2.90 3.07 -12.91
N GLU A 325 3.09 2.67 -11.65
CA GLU A 325 4.38 2.61 -10.97
C GLU A 325 5.30 1.57 -11.66
N ALA A 326 4.83 0.34 -11.89
CA ALA A 326 5.59 -0.68 -12.62
C ALA A 326 5.91 -0.25 -14.08
N ARG A 327 4.97 0.40 -14.78
CA ARG A 327 5.22 0.98 -16.12
C ARG A 327 6.26 2.11 -16.10
N LYS A 328 6.39 2.83 -14.98
CA LYS A 328 7.39 3.89 -14.83
C LYS A 328 8.77 3.30 -14.58
N GLU A 329 8.88 2.25 -13.77
CA GLU A 329 10.13 1.52 -13.54
C GLU A 329 10.64 0.86 -14.83
N VAL A 330 9.80 0.07 -15.50
CA VAL A 330 10.14 -0.56 -16.80
C VAL A 330 10.52 0.47 -17.87
N ARG A 331 9.92 1.67 -17.84
CA ARG A 331 10.30 2.74 -18.78
C ARG A 331 11.69 3.31 -18.46
N ILE A 332 12.07 3.44 -17.18
CA ILE A 332 13.42 3.91 -16.79
C ILE A 332 14.47 2.88 -17.21
N GLU A 333 14.22 1.59 -16.99
CA GLU A 333 15.10 0.51 -17.45
C GLU A 333 15.26 0.51 -18.98
N LEU A 334 14.16 0.66 -19.72
CA LEU A 334 14.17 0.73 -21.18
C LEU A 334 14.85 1.99 -21.72
N GLU A 335 14.73 3.13 -21.03
CA GLU A 335 15.45 4.38 -21.35
C GLU A 335 16.98 4.20 -21.13
N GLU A 336 17.40 3.51 -20.06
CA GLU A 336 18.81 3.17 -19.84
C GLU A 336 19.37 2.18 -20.88
N GLU A 337 18.66 1.10 -21.20
CA GLU A 337 19.09 0.14 -22.23
C GLU A 337 19.18 0.82 -23.60
N LEU A 338 18.23 1.71 -23.93
CA LEU A 338 18.22 2.44 -25.19
C LEU A 338 19.43 3.39 -25.34
N GLU A 339 19.85 4.07 -24.27
CA GLU A 339 21.07 4.91 -24.34
C GLU A 339 22.36 4.08 -24.43
N ARG A 340 22.42 2.91 -23.78
CA ARG A 340 23.53 1.95 -23.98
C ARG A 340 23.60 1.49 -25.44
N ALA A 341 22.48 1.05 -26.01
CA ALA A 341 22.38 0.61 -27.39
C ALA A 341 22.71 1.73 -28.40
N LYS A 342 22.27 2.98 -28.15
CA LYS A 342 22.67 4.15 -28.95
C LYS A 342 24.18 4.38 -28.92
N THR A 343 24.79 4.28 -27.74
CA THR A 343 26.23 4.49 -27.54
C THR A 343 27.05 3.44 -28.29
N GLU A 344 26.67 2.17 -28.19
CA GLU A 344 27.31 1.07 -28.94
C GLU A 344 27.11 1.20 -30.46
N ALA A 345 25.92 1.60 -30.91
CA ALA A 345 25.64 1.86 -32.32
C ALA A 345 26.44 3.05 -32.87
N GLN A 346 26.65 4.11 -32.08
CA GLN A 346 27.51 5.23 -32.46
C GLN A 346 28.99 4.80 -32.57
N ALA A 347 29.54 4.11 -31.56
CA ALA A 347 30.91 3.61 -31.60
C ALA A 347 31.14 2.67 -32.80
N SER A 348 30.17 1.80 -33.09
CA SER A 348 30.18 0.93 -34.28
C SER A 348 30.17 1.72 -35.59
N ARG A 349 29.40 2.82 -35.65
CA ARG A 349 29.33 3.70 -36.82
C ARG A 349 30.64 4.47 -37.03
N GLU A 350 31.27 4.94 -35.97
CA GLU A 350 32.57 5.63 -36.02
C GLU A 350 33.69 4.70 -36.51
N LEU A 351 33.71 3.44 -36.06
CA LEU A 351 34.61 2.40 -36.59
C LEU A 351 34.39 2.16 -38.09
N VAL A 352 33.14 2.07 -38.55
CA VAL A 352 32.81 1.90 -39.98
C VAL A 352 33.20 3.13 -40.82
N ILE A 353 33.14 4.35 -40.27
CA ILE A 353 33.63 5.56 -40.96
C ILE A 353 35.15 5.50 -41.09
N LYS A 354 35.87 5.21 -40.01
CA LYS A 354 37.33 5.13 -39.99
C LYS A 354 37.89 4.07 -40.95
N GLU A 355 37.26 2.90 -41.04
CA GLU A 355 37.69 1.86 -41.99
C GLU A 355 37.36 2.24 -43.45
N LYS A 356 36.28 2.99 -43.70
CA LYS A 356 36.00 3.55 -45.03
C LYS A 356 37.03 4.59 -45.45
N GLU A 357 37.46 5.47 -44.55
CA GLU A 357 38.51 6.46 -44.81
C GLU A 357 39.85 5.78 -45.13
N LYS A 358 40.22 4.75 -44.36
CA LYS A 358 41.39 3.91 -44.62
C LYS A 358 41.32 3.26 -46.01
N VAL A 359 40.23 2.55 -46.33
CA VAL A 359 40.05 1.91 -47.65
C VAL A 359 40.05 2.93 -48.79
N ALA A 360 39.52 4.14 -48.58
CA ALA A 360 39.58 5.22 -49.57
C ALA A 360 41.03 5.70 -49.81
N SER A 361 41.89 5.72 -48.78
CA SER A 361 43.31 6.03 -48.93
C SER A 361 44.06 4.92 -49.69
N GLU A 362 43.82 3.65 -49.34
CA GLU A 362 44.42 2.48 -50.03
C GLU A 362 44.04 2.45 -51.52
N ILE A 363 42.77 2.73 -51.85
CA ILE A 363 42.29 2.86 -53.24
C ILE A 363 42.97 4.03 -53.97
N THR A 364 43.34 5.10 -53.27
CA THR A 364 44.01 6.27 -53.87
C THR A 364 45.48 5.97 -54.18
N ASP A 365 46.19 5.30 -53.27
CA ASP A 365 47.56 4.84 -53.50
C ASP A 365 47.63 3.77 -54.61
N LEU A 366 46.68 2.83 -54.64
CA LEU A 366 46.58 1.84 -55.73
C LEU A 366 46.35 2.51 -57.09
N LYS A 367 45.49 3.54 -57.18
CA LYS A 367 45.31 4.31 -58.42
C LYS A 367 46.61 4.99 -58.86
N LYS A 368 47.37 5.57 -57.93
CA LYS A 368 48.67 6.19 -58.20
C LYS A 368 49.68 5.17 -58.75
N GLN A 369 49.79 4.00 -58.11
CA GLN A 369 50.65 2.91 -58.58
C GLN A 369 50.26 2.40 -59.98
N ILE A 370 48.96 2.35 -60.30
CA ILE A 370 48.48 2.00 -61.65
C ILE A 370 48.88 3.05 -62.68
N GLU A 371 48.84 4.35 -62.34
CA GLU A 371 49.24 5.43 -63.24
C GLU A 371 50.77 5.49 -63.47
N GLU A 372 51.56 5.21 -62.42
CA GLU A 372 53.01 5.01 -62.50
C GLU A 372 53.36 3.77 -63.34
N ALA A 373 52.63 2.66 -63.18
CA ALA A 373 52.79 1.46 -63.98
C ALA A 373 52.44 1.69 -65.47
N ARG A 374 51.38 2.45 -65.77
CA ARG A 374 50.99 2.84 -67.14
C ARG A 374 52.03 3.72 -67.82
N THR A 375 52.56 4.72 -67.12
CA THR A 375 53.62 5.59 -67.68
C THR A 375 54.93 4.84 -67.87
N MET A 376 55.25 3.86 -67.02
CA MET A 376 56.36 2.92 -67.24
C MET A 376 56.11 1.95 -68.40
N ALA A 377 54.89 1.46 -68.59
CA ALA A 377 54.51 0.62 -69.74
C ALA A 377 54.64 1.40 -71.05
N SER A 378 54.06 2.60 -71.14
CA SER A 378 54.15 3.46 -72.33
C SER A 378 55.60 3.84 -72.69
N ARG A 379 56.48 4.05 -71.70
CA ARG A 379 57.92 4.22 -71.94
C ARG A 379 58.56 2.98 -72.56
N LYS A 380 58.23 1.79 -72.07
CA LYS A 380 58.71 0.52 -72.64
C LYS A 380 58.13 0.25 -74.03
N GLU A 381 56.89 0.62 -74.30
CA GLU A 381 56.28 0.52 -75.63
C GLU A 381 56.99 1.43 -76.63
N ALA A 382 57.32 2.67 -76.25
CA ALA A 382 58.11 3.59 -77.07
C ALA A 382 59.57 3.10 -77.29
N GLU A 383 60.18 2.48 -76.26
CA GLU A 383 61.50 1.85 -76.37
C GLU A 383 61.47 0.63 -77.30
N VAL A 384 60.44 -0.22 -77.22
CA VAL A 384 60.19 -1.34 -78.13
C VAL A 384 59.90 -0.86 -79.55
N GLN A 385 59.14 0.21 -79.74
CA GLN A 385 58.94 0.83 -81.06
C GLN A 385 60.26 1.31 -81.65
N LYS A 386 61.06 2.05 -80.89
CA LYS A 386 62.39 2.51 -81.33
C LYS A 386 63.33 1.35 -81.68
N LEU A 387 63.35 0.29 -80.86
CA LEU A 387 64.12 -0.93 -81.17
C LEU A 387 63.56 -1.66 -82.40
N THR A 388 62.25 -1.62 -82.63
CA THR A 388 61.62 -2.19 -83.83
C THR A 388 61.96 -1.38 -85.08
N GLU A 389 62.04 -0.05 -85.00
CA GLU A 389 62.52 0.82 -86.08
C GLU A 389 64.01 0.60 -86.37
N GLU A 390 64.84 0.42 -85.34
CA GLU A 390 66.26 0.07 -85.48
C GLU A 390 66.44 -1.33 -86.10
N ILE A 391 65.61 -2.30 -85.72
CA ILE A 391 65.55 -3.63 -86.34
C ILE A 391 65.07 -3.54 -87.80
N GLU A 392 64.01 -2.78 -88.10
CA GLU A 392 63.53 -2.53 -89.47
C GLU A 392 64.61 -1.88 -90.33
N LYS A 393 65.36 -0.91 -89.79
CA LYS A 393 66.45 -0.24 -90.50
C LYS A 393 67.61 -1.21 -90.75
N ALA A 394 68.04 -1.96 -89.73
CA ALA A 394 69.06 -3.00 -89.89
C ALA A 394 68.61 -4.10 -90.87
N LYS A 395 67.32 -4.44 -90.89
CA LYS A 395 66.72 -5.40 -91.82
C LYS A 395 66.64 -4.85 -93.24
N LYS A 396 66.36 -3.55 -93.44
CA LYS A 396 66.44 -2.88 -94.76
C LYS A 396 67.90 -2.77 -95.25
N GLU A 397 68.86 -2.54 -94.36
CA GLU A 397 70.30 -2.62 -94.68
C GLU A 397 70.76 -4.06 -94.99
N LEU A 398 70.13 -5.07 -94.37
CA LEU A 398 70.35 -6.49 -94.65
C LEU A 398 69.71 -6.91 -95.99
N GLU A 399 68.47 -6.51 -96.25
CA GLU A 399 67.73 -6.78 -97.50
C GLU A 399 68.38 -6.10 -98.70
N ALA A 400 68.90 -4.87 -98.53
CA ALA A 400 69.76 -4.21 -99.51
C ALA A 400 71.09 -4.95 -99.78
N ARG A 401 71.56 -5.78 -98.84
CA ARG A 401 72.69 -6.70 -99.01
C ARG A 401 72.28 -8.11 -99.47
N GLN A 402 70.98 -8.44 -99.43
CA GLN A 402 70.42 -9.75 -99.76
C GLN A 402 69.58 -9.76 -101.05
N ALA A 403 69.65 -8.68 -101.86
CA ALA A 403 69.24 -8.64 -103.27
C ALA A 403 70.05 -9.59 -104.21
N LEU A 404 70.74 -10.58 -103.64
CA LEU A 404 71.44 -11.71 -104.27
C LEU A 404 71.13 -12.99 -103.46
N GLY A 405 69.90 -13.49 -103.53
CA GLY A 405 69.48 -14.71 -102.84
C GLY A 405 68.08 -15.17 -103.26
N HIS A 406 67.95 -16.45 -103.64
CA HIS A 406 66.74 -16.99 -104.26
C HIS A 406 65.83 -17.75 -103.26
N THR A 407 64.53 -17.80 -103.57
CA THR A 407 63.54 -18.85 -103.19
C THR A 407 63.16 -19.12 -101.72
N GLY A 408 61.85 -19.31 -101.47
CA GLY A 408 61.30 -19.92 -100.25
C GLY A 408 59.89 -19.42 -99.89
N PRO A 409 58.81 -20.24 -99.93
CA PRO A 409 57.43 -19.73 -99.84
C PRO A 409 56.63 -20.14 -98.58
N SER A 410 55.48 -19.48 -98.39
CA SER A 410 54.29 -19.92 -97.63
C SER A 410 54.35 -19.95 -96.08
N ALA A 411 53.26 -19.72 -95.34
CA ALA A 411 51.92 -19.24 -95.74
C ALA A 411 51.05 -18.71 -94.57
N VAL A 412 50.29 -17.64 -94.89
CA VAL A 412 48.87 -17.41 -94.52
C VAL A 412 48.47 -17.02 -93.07
N ALA A 413 47.68 -15.94 -93.01
CA ALA A 413 46.89 -15.42 -91.87
C ALA A 413 45.37 -15.62 -92.22
N PRO A 414 44.35 -14.82 -91.86
CA PRO A 414 44.24 -13.72 -90.89
C PRO A 414 42.98 -13.73 -89.98
N GLU A 415 42.95 -12.67 -89.17
CA GLU A 415 41.87 -11.93 -88.48
C GLU A 415 40.45 -11.76 -89.13
N PRO A 416 39.46 -11.16 -88.40
CA PRO A 416 38.05 -11.02 -88.79
C PRO A 416 37.74 -9.66 -89.53
N PRO A 417 36.89 -8.65 -89.13
CA PRO A 417 36.03 -8.35 -87.96
C PRO A 417 34.52 -8.06 -88.29
N HIS A 418 33.72 -7.56 -87.31
CA HIS A 418 32.69 -6.47 -87.40
C HIS A 418 31.45 -6.60 -86.46
N GLY A 419 30.83 -5.45 -86.12
CA GLY A 419 29.48 -5.26 -85.51
C GLY A 419 28.73 -4.14 -86.27
N PRO A 420 27.82 -3.30 -85.70
CA PRO A 420 27.23 -3.24 -84.34
C PRO A 420 25.68 -2.97 -84.35
N ALA A 421 25.12 -2.32 -83.29
CA ALA A 421 23.86 -1.51 -83.20
C ALA A 421 22.67 -2.03 -82.35
N ALA A 422 21.73 -1.11 -82.04
CA ALA A 422 20.52 -1.17 -81.18
C ALA A 422 19.46 -0.15 -81.73
N PRO A 423 18.27 0.17 -81.14
CA PRO A 423 17.63 -0.25 -79.86
C PRO A 423 16.10 -0.58 -79.95
N GLY A 424 15.39 -0.78 -78.82
CA GLY A 424 13.92 -0.57 -78.78
C GLY A 424 13.08 -1.22 -77.66
N MET A 425 12.06 -0.47 -77.19
CA MET A 425 10.83 -0.87 -76.44
C MET A 425 10.94 -1.29 -74.95
N SER A 426 9.77 -1.33 -74.29
CA SER A 426 9.54 -1.11 -72.84
C SER A 426 9.11 -2.36 -72.05
N PRO A 427 9.35 -2.41 -70.72
CA PRO A 427 9.06 -3.59 -69.90
C PRO A 427 7.59 -3.69 -69.45
N SER A 428 6.99 -4.87 -69.57
CA SER A 428 5.95 -5.35 -68.67
C SER A 428 6.57 -5.73 -67.32
N PRO A 429 5.80 -5.80 -66.21
CA PRO A 429 6.31 -6.31 -64.93
C PRO A 429 6.76 -7.76 -65.08
N GLY A 430 8.07 -7.99 -64.93
CA GLY A 430 8.68 -9.32 -64.97
C GLY A 430 8.49 -10.09 -63.65
N PRO A 431 8.80 -11.41 -63.65
CA PRO A 431 8.80 -12.19 -62.41
C PRO A 431 9.85 -11.69 -61.41
N LEU A 432 9.58 -11.92 -60.12
CA LEU A 432 10.47 -11.60 -59.00
C LEU A 432 11.92 -12.03 -59.27
N SER A 433 12.90 -11.18 -58.93
CA SER A 433 14.31 -11.49 -59.14
C SER A 433 14.78 -12.66 -58.27
N ASN A 434 15.87 -13.32 -58.68
CA ASN A 434 16.52 -14.39 -57.91
C ASN A 434 16.93 -13.97 -56.47
N ARG A 435 17.01 -12.67 -56.18
CA ARG A 435 17.25 -12.16 -54.82
C ARG A 435 15.96 -12.12 -54.01
N GLU A 436 14.87 -11.63 -54.59
CA GLU A 436 13.56 -11.55 -53.93
C GLU A 436 12.99 -12.95 -53.68
N GLN A 437 13.11 -13.87 -54.66
CA GLN A 437 12.69 -15.27 -54.49
C GLN A 437 13.37 -15.94 -53.29
N ARG A 438 14.69 -15.79 -53.14
CA ARG A 438 15.46 -16.35 -52.00
C ARG A 438 15.08 -15.73 -50.66
N VAL A 439 14.75 -14.43 -50.62
CA VAL A 439 14.22 -13.79 -49.40
C VAL A 439 12.85 -14.38 -49.05
N LEU A 440 12.00 -14.61 -50.05
CA LEU A 440 10.66 -15.20 -49.88
C LEU A 440 10.73 -16.68 -49.41
N GLU A 441 11.66 -17.48 -49.92
CA GLU A 441 11.96 -18.82 -49.41
C GLU A 441 12.43 -18.77 -47.94
N SER A 442 13.38 -17.89 -47.62
CA SER A 442 13.91 -17.74 -46.26
C SER A 442 12.85 -17.29 -45.26
N LEU A 443 11.91 -16.42 -45.67
CA LEU A 443 10.78 -15.99 -44.85
C LEU A 443 9.77 -17.12 -44.63
N ASN A 444 9.45 -17.91 -45.67
CA ASN A 444 8.56 -19.07 -45.55
C ASN A 444 9.15 -20.16 -44.62
N LEU A 445 10.47 -20.38 -44.67
CA LEU A 445 11.18 -21.27 -43.73
C LEU A 445 11.09 -20.77 -42.28
N GLY A 446 11.32 -19.47 -42.05
CA GLY A 446 11.15 -18.87 -40.72
C GLY A 446 9.71 -18.96 -40.19
N LEU A 447 8.72 -18.74 -41.07
CA LEU A 447 7.30 -18.86 -40.74
C LEU A 447 6.91 -20.30 -40.37
N GLN A 448 7.39 -21.33 -41.09
CA GLN A 448 7.14 -22.72 -40.69
C GLN A 448 7.84 -23.10 -39.38
N ALA A 449 9.05 -22.59 -39.11
CA ALA A 449 9.70 -22.78 -37.82
C ALA A 449 8.87 -22.16 -36.68
N LEU A 450 8.34 -20.94 -36.86
CA LEU A 450 7.43 -20.29 -35.92
C LEU A 450 6.14 -21.07 -35.70
N LYS A 451 5.48 -21.57 -36.75
CA LYS A 451 4.28 -22.42 -36.65
C LYS A 451 4.55 -23.63 -35.73
N ASN A 452 5.67 -24.31 -35.94
CA ASN A 452 6.05 -25.51 -35.20
C ASN A 452 6.40 -25.21 -33.73
N VAL A 453 7.07 -24.09 -33.45
CA VAL A 453 7.42 -23.66 -32.07
C VAL A 453 6.17 -23.22 -31.29
N LEU A 454 5.21 -22.57 -31.96
CA LEU A 454 3.96 -22.10 -31.34
C LEU A 454 2.86 -23.19 -31.28
N GLY A 455 3.10 -24.38 -31.84
CA GLY A 455 2.16 -25.50 -31.82
C GLY A 455 0.87 -25.30 -32.62
N LEU A 456 0.88 -24.37 -33.59
CA LEU A 456 -0.31 -23.94 -34.32
C LEU A 456 -0.67 -24.91 -35.47
N ASP A 457 -1.96 -25.20 -35.64
CA ASP A 457 -2.45 -25.89 -36.84
C ASP A 457 -2.51 -24.94 -38.06
N ASP A 458 -2.71 -25.48 -39.28
CA ASP A 458 -2.74 -24.68 -40.51
C ASP A 458 -3.87 -23.64 -40.55
N SER A 459 -5.01 -23.90 -39.91
CA SER A 459 -6.12 -22.94 -39.86
C SER A 459 -5.85 -21.80 -38.87
N GLN A 460 -5.22 -22.11 -37.73
CA GLN A 460 -4.78 -21.13 -36.75
C GLN A 460 -3.65 -20.26 -37.29
N PHE A 461 -2.70 -20.87 -38.02
CA PHE A 461 -1.58 -20.16 -38.62
C PHE A 461 -2.02 -19.24 -39.77
N GLU A 462 -2.94 -19.70 -40.62
CA GLU A 462 -3.55 -18.87 -41.67
C GLU A 462 -4.41 -17.73 -41.09
N ALA A 463 -5.11 -17.97 -39.97
CA ALA A 463 -5.84 -16.91 -39.26
C ALA A 463 -4.89 -15.85 -38.69
N LEU A 464 -3.78 -16.26 -38.06
CA LEU A 464 -2.73 -15.36 -37.56
C LEU A 464 -2.08 -14.56 -38.71
N ARG A 465 -1.79 -15.22 -39.83
CA ARG A 465 -1.27 -14.58 -41.04
C ARG A 465 -2.22 -13.49 -41.55
N ARG A 466 -3.52 -13.79 -41.68
CA ARG A 466 -4.52 -12.82 -42.15
C ARG A 466 -4.72 -11.66 -41.18
N PHE A 467 -4.58 -11.90 -39.88
CA PHE A 467 -4.60 -10.83 -38.87
C PHE A 467 -3.42 -9.88 -39.05
N LEU A 468 -2.20 -10.41 -39.23
CA LEU A 468 -1.00 -9.62 -39.50
C LEU A 468 -1.04 -8.90 -40.85
N GLU A 469 -1.56 -9.54 -41.91
CA GLU A 469 -1.78 -8.89 -43.21
C GLU A 469 -2.81 -7.74 -43.10
N ALA A 470 -3.87 -7.90 -42.30
CA ALA A 470 -4.84 -6.83 -42.03
C ALA A 470 -4.25 -5.69 -41.19
N GLU A 471 -3.46 -6.00 -40.16
CA GLU A 471 -2.75 -4.99 -39.35
C GLU A 471 -1.75 -4.19 -40.20
N PHE A 472 -0.97 -4.87 -41.05
CA PHE A 472 -0.02 -4.22 -41.95
C PHE A 472 -0.71 -3.34 -43.01
N MET A 473 -1.88 -3.76 -43.53
CA MET A 473 -2.73 -2.94 -44.39
C MET A 473 -3.27 -1.69 -43.67
N LEU A 474 -3.69 -1.83 -42.41
CA LEU A 474 -4.15 -0.69 -41.59
C LEU A 474 -3.03 0.30 -41.25
N GLN A 475 -1.80 -0.17 -41.11
CA GLN A 475 -0.62 0.69 -40.88
C GLN A 475 -0.14 1.42 -42.15
N LEU A 476 -0.41 0.91 -43.36
CA LEU A 476 0.18 1.41 -44.61
C LEU A 476 -0.61 2.50 -45.35
N GLY A 477 -1.84 2.86 -44.95
CA GLY A 477 -2.43 4.08 -45.49
C GLY A 477 -3.91 4.36 -45.20
N GLN A 478 -4.18 5.60 -44.78
CA GLN A 478 -5.48 6.23 -45.05
C GLN A 478 -5.61 6.50 -46.55
N VAL A 479 -6.57 5.85 -47.22
CA VAL A 479 -7.12 6.31 -48.50
C VAL A 479 -8.64 6.27 -48.39
N ALA A 480 -9.31 7.36 -48.81
CA ALA A 480 -10.71 7.58 -48.49
C ALA A 480 -11.66 6.64 -49.26
N ALA A 481 -12.61 6.02 -48.55
CA ALA A 481 -13.79 5.40 -49.13
C ALA A 481 -14.94 6.43 -49.24
N PRO A 482 -15.76 6.40 -50.30
CA PRO A 482 -16.92 7.29 -50.43
C PRO A 482 -18.02 6.91 -49.42
N ALA A 483 -18.78 7.91 -48.96
CA ALA A 483 -19.79 7.72 -47.92
C ALA A 483 -20.99 6.89 -48.40
N ALA A 484 -21.38 5.89 -47.59
CA ALA A 484 -22.67 5.22 -47.71
C ALA A 484 -23.77 6.05 -47.02
N PRO A 485 -25.03 6.01 -47.50
CA PRO A 485 -26.15 6.71 -46.86
C PRO A 485 -26.51 6.07 -45.50
N PRO A 486 -27.05 6.85 -44.55
CA PRO A 486 -27.39 6.35 -43.22
C PRO A 486 -28.55 5.36 -43.25
N VAL A 487 -28.37 4.21 -42.58
CA VAL A 487 -29.43 3.23 -42.31
C VAL A 487 -30.21 3.71 -41.06
N PRO A 488 -31.57 3.73 -41.08
CA PRO A 488 -32.35 4.11 -39.92
C PRO A 488 -32.25 3.07 -38.79
N PRO A 489 -32.30 3.50 -37.51
CA PRO A 489 -32.27 2.57 -36.38
C PRO A 489 -33.54 1.70 -36.33
N PRO A 490 -33.46 0.47 -35.78
CA PRO A 490 -34.64 -0.35 -35.51
C PRO A 490 -35.54 0.30 -34.45
N PRO A 491 -36.85 -0.01 -34.43
CA PRO A 491 -37.77 0.52 -33.42
C PRO A 491 -37.39 0.03 -32.01
N GLY A 492 -37.44 0.93 -31.03
CA GLY A 492 -37.26 0.59 -29.62
C GLY A 492 -38.46 -0.16 -29.03
N PRO A 493 -38.31 -0.78 -27.86
CA PRO A 493 -39.40 -1.45 -27.16
C PRO A 493 -40.50 -0.47 -26.76
N GLU A 494 -41.75 -0.93 -26.80
CA GLU A 494 -42.93 -0.12 -26.47
C GLU A 494 -42.93 0.30 -25.00
N LEU A 495 -43.29 1.56 -24.73
CA LEU A 495 -43.39 2.11 -23.39
C LEU A 495 -44.74 1.71 -22.77
N HIS A 496 -44.71 0.94 -21.68
CA HIS A 496 -45.86 0.80 -20.81
C HIS A 496 -46.23 2.15 -20.15
N GLU A 497 -47.53 2.36 -19.93
CA GLU A 497 -48.06 3.59 -19.34
C GLU A 497 -47.51 3.86 -17.93
N PRO A 498 -47.17 5.12 -17.59
CA PRO A 498 -46.74 5.47 -16.25
C PRO A 498 -47.90 5.41 -15.25
N ALA A 499 -47.63 4.88 -14.05
CA ALA A 499 -48.58 4.92 -12.94
C ALA A 499 -48.92 6.38 -12.53
N PRO A 500 -50.13 6.64 -12.00
CA PRO A 500 -50.54 7.99 -11.59
C PRO A 500 -49.65 8.55 -10.47
N PRO A 501 -49.45 9.88 -10.41
CA PRO A 501 -48.52 10.50 -9.47
C PRO A 501 -49.00 10.37 -8.01
N ALA A 502 -48.02 10.20 -7.11
CA ALA A 502 -48.23 10.35 -5.67
C ALA A 502 -48.53 11.83 -5.31
N PRO A 503 -49.27 12.10 -4.21
CA PRO A 503 -49.56 13.46 -3.78
C PRO A 503 -48.31 14.26 -3.41
N GLU A 504 -48.41 15.58 -3.52
CA GLU A 504 -47.28 16.52 -3.45
C GLU A 504 -46.51 16.46 -2.12
N ALA A 505 -45.18 16.46 -2.21
CA ALA A 505 -44.31 16.57 -1.06
C ALA A 505 -44.29 18.01 -0.54
N VAL A 506 -44.57 18.19 0.75
CA VAL A 506 -44.50 19.50 1.43
C VAL A 506 -43.06 20.01 1.38
N SER A 507 -42.87 21.23 0.87
CA SER A 507 -41.56 21.87 0.73
C SER A 507 -40.79 21.92 2.07
N PRO A 508 -39.49 21.58 2.09
CA PRO A 508 -38.67 21.77 3.29
C PRO A 508 -38.56 23.26 3.62
N ALA A 509 -38.65 23.60 4.90
CA ALA A 509 -38.45 24.97 5.37
C ALA A 509 -37.01 25.45 5.07
N PRO A 510 -36.81 26.75 4.80
CA PRO A 510 -35.48 27.30 4.51
C PRO A 510 -34.54 27.14 5.72
N ALA A 511 -33.25 26.94 5.44
CA ALA A 511 -32.23 26.82 6.46
C ALA A 511 -32.14 28.10 7.33
N PRO A 512 -31.86 27.98 8.65
CA PRO A 512 -31.60 29.15 9.48
C PRO A 512 -30.40 29.95 8.97
N GLN A 513 -30.55 31.26 8.88
CA GLN A 513 -29.46 32.17 8.54
C GLN A 513 -28.43 32.22 9.68
N GLU A 514 -27.16 32.46 9.34
CA GLU A 514 -26.11 32.71 10.33
C GLU A 514 -26.45 33.94 11.17
N THR A 515 -26.59 33.75 12.49
CA THR A 515 -26.75 34.84 13.44
C THR A 515 -25.42 35.16 14.11
N ALA A 516 -25.20 36.45 14.38
CA ALA A 516 -23.99 36.98 15.00
C ALA A 516 -23.68 36.32 16.36
N PRO A 517 -22.40 36.25 16.78
CA PRO A 517 -22.02 35.58 18.02
C PRO A 517 -22.79 36.12 19.24
N PRO A 518 -23.29 35.25 20.14
CA PRO A 518 -23.97 35.68 21.35
C PRO A 518 -23.06 36.57 22.21
N GLN A 519 -23.61 37.68 22.70
CA GLN A 519 -22.93 38.54 23.68
C GLN A 519 -22.66 37.76 24.98
N GLU A 520 -21.60 38.16 25.69
CA GLU A 520 -21.15 37.48 26.91
C GLU A 520 -22.18 37.57 28.04
N ALA A 521 -22.99 36.52 28.17
CA ALA A 521 -23.77 36.29 29.37
C ALA A 521 -22.81 35.97 30.53
N VAL A 522 -22.53 36.97 31.37
CA VAL A 522 -21.74 36.83 32.59
C VAL A 522 -22.37 35.77 33.49
N LYS A 523 -21.81 34.56 33.44
CA LYS A 523 -22.15 33.50 34.40
C LYS A 523 -21.38 33.78 35.67
N GLU A 524 -22.11 34.02 36.76
CA GLU A 524 -21.53 33.99 38.10
C GLU A 524 -20.81 32.66 38.30
N GLU A 525 -19.50 32.71 38.59
CA GLU A 525 -18.73 31.53 38.94
C GLU A 525 -19.22 31.02 40.30
N LYS A 526 -20.08 29.99 40.29
CA LYS A 526 -20.40 29.26 41.52
C LYS A 526 -19.10 28.69 42.07
N PRO A 527 -18.73 29.00 43.33
CA PRO A 527 -17.43 28.63 43.88
C PRO A 527 -17.22 27.12 43.79
N ALA A 528 -15.99 26.71 43.46
CA ALA A 528 -15.65 25.31 43.28
C ALA A 528 -15.91 24.52 44.58
N ARG A 529 -16.95 23.67 44.58
CA ARG A 529 -17.34 22.83 45.71
C ARG A 529 -16.11 22.14 46.31
N ASN A 530 -15.91 22.28 47.61
CA ASN A 530 -14.80 21.64 48.31
C ASN A 530 -14.87 20.11 48.11
N LYS A 531 -13.80 19.53 47.56
CA LYS A 531 -13.72 18.09 47.27
C LYS A 531 -13.92 17.23 48.52
N GLU A 532 -13.50 17.71 49.68
CA GLU A 532 -13.65 17.00 50.95
C GLU A 532 -15.13 16.89 51.35
N VAL A 533 -15.89 17.98 51.22
CA VAL A 533 -17.36 17.99 51.41
C VAL A 533 -18.03 17.04 50.43
N VAL A 534 -17.63 17.03 49.15
CA VAL A 534 -18.18 16.11 48.15
C VAL A 534 -17.90 14.64 48.51
N ASN A 535 -16.70 14.32 48.98
CA ASN A 535 -16.33 12.97 49.41
C ASN A 535 -17.07 12.54 50.68
N LEU A 536 -17.23 13.43 51.66
CA LEU A 536 -17.98 13.18 52.89
C LEU A 536 -19.48 12.99 52.62
N VAL A 537 -20.08 13.82 51.75
CA VAL A 537 -21.46 13.63 51.27
C VAL A 537 -21.60 12.30 50.54
N ALA A 538 -20.64 11.90 49.69
CA ALA A 538 -20.67 10.60 49.03
C ALA A 538 -20.58 9.43 50.03
N LYS A 539 -19.69 9.53 51.03
CA LYS A 539 -19.57 8.54 52.11
C LYS A 539 -20.85 8.42 52.94
N GLY A 540 -21.46 9.56 53.31
CA GLY A 540 -22.71 9.58 54.07
C GLY A 540 -23.88 8.94 53.32
N ASN A 541 -24.00 9.20 52.01
CA ASN A 541 -25.01 8.56 51.17
C ASN A 541 -24.77 7.04 51.02
N LEU A 542 -23.51 6.60 50.97
CA LEU A 542 -23.18 5.17 50.91
C LEU A 542 -23.55 4.46 52.22
N ALA A 543 -23.17 5.03 53.37
CA ALA A 543 -23.50 4.50 54.70
C ALA A 543 -25.03 4.44 54.94
N LEU A 544 -25.74 5.51 54.54
CA LEU A 544 -27.20 5.59 54.56
C LEU A 544 -27.86 4.47 53.73
N HIS A 545 -27.28 4.12 52.57
CA HIS A 545 -27.80 3.06 51.72
C HIS A 545 -27.49 1.65 52.23
N SER A 546 -26.43 1.47 53.03
CA SER A 546 -26.07 0.20 53.68
C SER A 546 -26.64 0.01 55.09
N GLY A 547 -27.48 0.93 55.58
CA GLY A 547 -28.07 0.87 56.92
C GLY A 547 -27.16 1.35 58.06
N ASP A 548 -25.97 1.88 57.77
CA ASP A 548 -25.09 2.49 58.77
C ASP A 548 -25.51 3.95 59.02
N TYR A 549 -26.61 4.13 59.74
CA TYR A 549 -27.15 5.48 60.01
C TYR A 549 -26.23 6.32 60.90
N ASN A 550 -25.46 5.69 61.79
CA ASN A 550 -24.49 6.40 62.63
C ASN A 550 -23.28 6.89 61.82
N GLY A 551 -22.72 6.04 60.94
CA GLY A 551 -21.67 6.45 60.00
C GLY A 551 -22.15 7.44 58.93
N ALA A 552 -23.44 7.40 58.58
CA ALA A 552 -24.06 8.43 57.74
C ALA A 552 -24.14 9.79 58.45
N ILE A 553 -24.60 9.82 59.71
CA ILE A 553 -24.65 11.03 60.54
C ILE A 553 -23.23 11.64 60.70
N ASP A 554 -22.24 10.83 61.10
CA ASP A 554 -20.84 11.26 61.23
C ASP A 554 -20.29 11.90 59.96
N ALA A 555 -20.54 11.28 58.79
CA ALA A 555 -20.07 11.79 57.51
C ALA A 555 -20.76 13.10 57.10
N PHE A 556 -22.07 13.24 57.31
CA PHE A 556 -22.79 14.46 56.97
C PHE A 556 -22.52 15.61 57.96
N GLU A 557 -22.33 15.34 59.25
CA GLU A 557 -21.95 16.37 60.23
C GLU A 557 -20.52 16.88 59.99
N LYS A 558 -19.58 16.00 59.59
CA LYS A 558 -18.25 16.43 59.12
C LYS A 558 -18.31 17.24 57.84
N ALA A 559 -19.20 16.90 56.89
CA ALA A 559 -19.41 17.71 55.69
C ALA A 559 -19.91 19.12 56.05
N LEU A 560 -20.88 19.24 56.97
CA LEU A 560 -21.41 20.53 57.43
C LEU A 560 -20.45 21.32 58.33
N GLY A 561 -19.51 20.65 59.00
CA GLY A 561 -18.41 21.30 59.71
C GLY A 561 -17.40 21.99 58.78
N ILE A 562 -17.35 21.59 57.51
CA ILE A 562 -16.46 22.17 56.47
C ILE A 562 -17.24 23.15 55.57
N ASP A 563 -18.48 22.83 55.21
CA ASP A 563 -19.40 23.71 54.50
C ASP A 563 -20.82 23.58 55.08
N ALA A 564 -21.13 24.45 56.05
CA ALA A 564 -22.45 24.51 56.68
C ALA A 564 -23.59 24.89 55.71
N THR A 565 -23.28 25.30 54.47
CA THR A 565 -24.25 25.69 53.44
C THR A 565 -24.59 24.58 52.46
N ASP A 566 -23.87 23.44 52.41
CA ASP A 566 -24.19 22.38 51.44
C ASP A 566 -25.52 21.68 51.76
N GLU A 567 -26.50 21.94 50.88
CA GLU A 567 -27.87 21.45 50.97
C GLU A 567 -27.96 19.91 50.98
N LYS A 568 -27.03 19.21 50.32
CA LYS A 568 -27.04 17.73 50.25
C LYS A 568 -26.60 17.12 51.58
N ALA A 569 -25.60 17.73 52.22
CA ALA A 569 -25.18 17.33 53.56
C ALA A 569 -26.32 17.53 54.58
N ARG A 570 -27.04 18.67 54.52
CA ARG A 570 -28.23 18.90 55.37
C ARG A 570 -29.35 17.89 55.12
N ALA A 571 -29.70 17.64 53.86
CA ALA A 571 -30.76 16.71 53.49
C ALA A 571 -30.42 15.26 53.89
N GLY A 572 -29.18 14.83 53.63
CA GLY A 572 -28.69 13.51 54.03
C GLY A 572 -28.66 13.33 55.55
N LEU A 573 -28.24 14.34 56.31
CA LEU A 573 -28.26 14.30 57.79
C LEU A 573 -29.68 14.16 58.35
N ALA A 574 -30.64 14.91 57.80
CA ALA A 574 -32.04 14.80 58.20
C ALA A 574 -32.61 13.41 57.87
N GLN A 575 -32.29 12.86 56.69
CA GLN A 575 -32.71 11.52 56.29
C GLN A 575 -32.08 10.42 57.16
N ALA A 576 -30.81 10.57 57.55
CA ALA A 576 -30.12 9.61 58.42
C ALA A 576 -30.70 9.59 59.84
N LYS A 577 -30.99 10.77 60.43
CA LYS A 577 -31.63 10.86 61.75
C LYS A 577 -33.05 10.32 61.74
N ALA A 578 -33.86 10.68 60.75
CA ALA A 578 -35.22 10.16 60.56
C ALA A 578 -35.31 8.68 60.09
N ALA A 579 -34.16 8.02 59.88
CA ALA A 579 -34.05 6.58 59.68
C ALA A 579 -33.63 5.88 60.99
N LEU A 580 -32.63 6.43 61.69
CA LEU A 580 -32.21 5.93 63.01
C LEU A 580 -33.36 5.99 64.05
N GLU A 581 -34.17 7.05 64.02
CA GLU A 581 -35.41 7.19 64.81
C GLU A 581 -36.53 6.18 64.46
N LYS A 582 -36.30 5.26 63.52
CA LYS A 582 -37.24 4.19 63.12
C LYS A 582 -36.72 2.77 63.35
N GLU A 583 -35.47 2.63 63.79
CA GLU A 583 -34.91 1.36 64.27
C GLU A 583 -34.83 1.28 65.81
N LEU A 584 -35.19 2.38 66.49
CA LEU A 584 -35.31 2.51 67.95
C LEU A 584 -36.78 2.42 68.41
#